data_AF-A0A1W9R4G4-F1
#
_entry.id   AF-A0A1W9R4G4-F1
#
_cell.length_a   1.000
_cell.length_b   1.000
_cell.length_c   1.000
_cell.angle_alpha   90.00
_cell.angle_beta   90.00
_cell.angle_gamma   90.00
#
_symmetry.space_group_name_H-M   'P 1'
#
loop_
_entity.id
_entity.type
_entity.pdbx_description
1 polymer ?
#
loop_
_entity_poly.entity_id
_entity_poly.type
_entity_poly.pdbx_seq_one_letter_code
_entity_poly.pdbx_strand_id
1 'polypeptide(L)'
;MPEDFKGIIKTFRSVFPGATVWLGHTHAILVGSVEPLKIDFAEWEKNISKIGKDPVFYTNPYYLAATLMLDNNIIEQFSEDIEINTDDLSYLEFFSPSCFDKDNLNKNISFLSQNRADINRTFNNIDDSEKMQRFIEGNRYFIKSVEFFQNGEKQKSLNELRTAVKVNPENQEYPFLIKFYYGVPK
;
A
#
# COMPACT_ATOMS: atom_id res chain seq x y z
N MET A 1 -5.76 -16.93 0.77
CA MET A 1 -6.57 -16.59 1.95
C MET A 1 -5.94 -15.43 2.70
N PRO A 2 -6.65 -14.71 3.60
CA PRO A 2 -6.05 -13.63 4.38
C PRO A 2 -4.87 -14.09 5.24
N GLU A 3 -4.93 -15.31 5.75
CA GLU A 3 -3.81 -15.91 6.49
C GLU A 3 -2.62 -16.22 5.58
N ASP A 4 -2.82 -16.74 4.36
CA ASP A 4 -1.72 -16.94 3.41
C ASP A 4 -0.98 -15.63 3.11
N PHE A 5 -1.71 -14.51 2.97
CA PHE A 5 -1.10 -13.20 2.73
C PHE A 5 -0.22 -12.76 3.90
N LYS A 6 -0.71 -12.89 5.14
CA LYS A 6 0.10 -12.63 6.34
C LYS A 6 1.27 -13.61 6.45
N GLY A 7 1.07 -14.88 6.09
CA GLY A 7 2.10 -15.92 6.06
C GLY A 7 3.21 -15.60 5.06
N ILE A 8 2.88 -15.08 3.87
CA ILE A 8 3.86 -14.57 2.89
C ILE A 8 4.70 -13.45 3.52
N ILE A 9 4.05 -12.46 4.14
CA ILE A 9 4.74 -11.32 4.76
C ILE A 9 5.64 -11.82 5.91
N LYS A 10 5.14 -12.71 6.77
CA LYS A 10 5.87 -13.28 7.90
C LYS A 10 7.05 -14.14 7.46
N THR A 11 6.88 -14.91 6.39
CA THR A 11 7.96 -15.67 5.74
C THR A 11 9.03 -14.72 5.23
N PHE A 12 8.65 -13.67 4.52
CA PHE A 12 9.63 -12.71 3.99
C PHE A 12 10.40 -12.00 5.11
N ARG A 13 9.72 -11.65 6.22
CA ARG A 13 10.35 -11.06 7.40
C ARG A 13 11.30 -12.01 8.12
N SER A 14 11.10 -13.33 8.06
CA SER A 14 11.99 -14.29 8.74
C SER A 14 13.44 -14.19 8.22
N VAL A 15 13.60 -13.76 6.96
CA VAL A 15 14.88 -13.49 6.32
C VAL A 15 15.26 -12.00 6.37
N PHE A 16 14.28 -11.09 6.28
CA PHE A 16 14.46 -9.65 6.29
C PHE A 16 13.76 -8.98 7.49
N PRO A 17 14.41 -8.89 8.67
CA PRO A 17 13.79 -8.33 9.87
C PRO A 17 13.25 -6.90 9.71
N GLY A 18 13.87 -6.10 8.83
CA GLY A 18 13.46 -4.74 8.51
C GLY A 18 12.37 -4.60 7.45
N ALA A 19 11.71 -5.70 7.05
CA ALA A 19 10.74 -5.72 5.96
C ALA A 19 9.64 -4.65 6.07
N THR A 20 9.20 -4.17 4.91
CA THR A 20 8.07 -3.24 4.76
C THR A 20 7.14 -3.69 3.65
N VAL A 21 5.86 -3.31 3.73
CA VAL A 21 4.83 -3.60 2.73
C VAL A 21 4.29 -2.30 2.15
N TRP A 22 4.32 -2.18 0.83
CA TRP A 22 3.84 -1.02 0.08
C TRP A 22 2.71 -1.46 -0.83
N LEU A 23 1.64 -0.68 -0.97
CA LEU A 23 0.47 -1.06 -1.78
C LEU A 23 0.27 -0.08 -2.94
N GLY A 24 0.58 -0.56 -4.14
CA GLY A 24 0.27 0.11 -5.40
C GLY A 24 -1.08 -0.37 -5.95
N HIS A 25 -2.14 0.42 -5.73
CA HIS A 25 -3.52 0.09 -6.10
C HIS A 25 -4.01 -1.24 -5.50
N THR A 26 -3.76 -2.38 -6.16
CA THR A 26 -4.12 -3.74 -5.70
C THR A 26 -2.92 -4.66 -5.49
N HIS A 27 -1.69 -4.19 -5.75
CA HIS A 27 -0.47 -4.99 -5.68
C HIS A 27 0.36 -4.60 -4.47
N ALA A 28 0.57 -5.55 -3.56
CA ALA A 28 1.49 -5.38 -2.44
C ALA A 28 2.92 -5.69 -2.89
N ILE A 29 3.85 -4.81 -2.56
CA ILE A 29 5.29 -4.94 -2.80
C ILE A 29 5.97 -5.10 -1.45
N LEU A 30 6.77 -6.14 -1.32
CA LEU A 30 7.62 -6.39 -0.17
C LEU A 30 9.02 -5.84 -0.43
N VAL A 31 9.49 -4.98 0.48
CA VAL A 31 10.86 -4.46 0.44
C VAL A 31 11.59 -4.97 1.67
N GLY A 32 12.65 -5.73 1.45
CA GLY A 32 13.43 -6.39 2.49
C GLY A 32 14.69 -5.61 2.85
N SER A 33 14.97 -5.52 4.15
CA SER A 33 16.24 -5.03 4.69
C SER A 33 16.63 -5.83 5.93
N VAL A 34 17.94 -5.90 6.21
CA VAL A 34 18.47 -6.60 7.40
C VAL A 34 18.17 -5.80 8.67
N GLU A 35 18.24 -4.47 8.57
CA GLU A 35 17.93 -3.54 9.67
C GLU A 35 16.61 -2.79 9.39
N PRO A 36 15.92 -2.28 10.43
CA PRO A 36 14.74 -1.44 10.26
C PRO A 36 14.96 -0.31 9.25
N LEU A 37 14.09 -0.24 8.24
CA LEU A 37 14.22 0.77 7.20
C LEU A 37 14.04 2.18 7.77
N LYS A 38 15.06 3.03 7.60
CA LYS A 38 15.05 4.46 7.92
C LYS A 38 15.42 5.23 6.68
N ILE A 39 14.47 5.96 6.12
CA ILE A 39 14.60 6.71 4.89
C ILE A 39 14.63 8.19 5.23
N ASP A 40 15.71 8.87 4.81
CA ASP A 40 15.73 10.34 4.79
C ASP A 40 14.84 10.83 3.64
N PHE A 41 13.78 11.57 3.99
CA PHE A 41 12.78 11.99 3.01
C PHE A 41 13.34 13.04 2.02
N ALA A 42 14.31 13.86 2.41
CA ALA A 42 14.96 14.80 1.50
C ALA A 42 15.83 14.05 0.49
N GLU A 43 16.53 12.99 0.91
CA GLU A 43 17.26 12.12 -0.02
C GLU A 43 16.30 11.33 -0.94
N TRP A 44 15.19 10.84 -0.39
CA TRP A 44 14.12 10.19 -1.14
C TRP A 44 13.56 11.08 -2.26
N GLU A 45 13.21 12.32 -1.95
CA GLU A 45 12.74 13.30 -2.92
C GLU A 45 13.79 13.57 -4.01
N LYS A 46 15.05 13.75 -3.61
CA LYS A 46 16.17 13.91 -4.54
C LYS A 46 16.31 12.69 -5.46
N ASN A 47 16.18 11.47 -4.94
CA ASN A 47 16.31 10.26 -5.72
C ASN A 47 15.14 10.07 -6.70
N ILE A 48 13.91 10.37 -6.28
CA ILE A 48 12.74 10.31 -7.15
C ILE A 48 12.84 11.34 -8.28
N SER A 49 13.37 12.53 -8.01
CA SER A 49 13.56 13.55 -9.05
C SER A 49 14.47 13.10 -10.19
N LYS A 50 15.36 12.10 -9.96
CA LYS A 50 16.26 11.53 -10.97
C LYS A 50 15.56 10.54 -11.91
N ILE A 51 14.40 10.00 -11.53
CA ILE A 51 13.66 9.00 -12.33
C ILE A 51 13.11 9.62 -13.63
N GLY A 52 13.13 10.96 -13.74
CA GLY A 52 12.61 11.70 -14.89
C GLY A 52 11.12 12.01 -14.73
N LYS A 53 10.49 12.55 -15.77
CA LYS A 53 9.02 12.76 -15.76
C LYS A 53 8.34 11.48 -16.19
N ASP A 54 7.55 10.90 -15.30
CA ASP A 54 6.64 9.80 -15.65
C ASP A 54 5.34 10.40 -16.19
N PRO A 55 4.93 10.10 -17.44
CA PRO A 55 3.66 10.54 -17.99
C PRO A 55 2.43 10.01 -17.23
N VAL A 56 2.59 9.02 -16.35
CA VAL A 56 1.52 8.34 -15.59
C VAL A 56 1.58 8.63 -14.08
N PHE A 57 2.28 9.70 -13.67
CA PHE A 57 2.17 10.33 -12.33
C PHE A 57 2.91 9.65 -11.15
N TYR A 58 3.82 8.69 -11.36
CA TYR A 58 4.55 8.02 -10.26
C TYR A 58 5.79 8.76 -9.72
N THR A 59 6.00 10.03 -10.07
CA THR A 59 7.22 10.77 -9.67
C THR A 59 6.99 11.76 -8.53
N ASN A 60 5.88 11.65 -7.80
CA ASN A 60 5.64 12.46 -6.61
C ASN A 60 6.17 11.73 -5.36
N PRO A 61 7.14 12.29 -4.63
CA PRO A 61 7.76 11.63 -3.48
C PRO A 61 6.81 11.40 -2.31
N TYR A 62 5.86 12.30 -2.09
CA TYR A 62 4.84 12.15 -1.06
C TYR A 62 3.83 11.06 -1.42
N TYR A 63 3.48 10.95 -2.70
CA TYR A 63 2.60 9.89 -3.17
C TYR A 63 3.21 8.51 -2.95
N LEU A 64 4.44 8.29 -3.42
CA LEU A 64 5.11 7.01 -3.26
C LEU A 64 5.28 6.66 -1.77
N ALA A 65 5.71 7.60 -0.93
CA ALA A 65 5.83 7.38 0.52
C ALA A 65 4.48 7.01 1.16
N ALA A 66 3.38 7.66 0.75
CA ALA A 66 2.04 7.37 1.26
C ALA A 66 1.50 5.98 0.84
N THR A 67 2.18 5.26 -0.05
CA THR A 67 1.83 3.85 -0.35
C THR A 67 2.40 2.85 0.66
N LEU A 68 3.24 3.28 1.61
CA LEU A 68 3.67 2.44 2.72
C LEU A 68 2.45 2.04 3.57
N MET A 69 2.23 0.74 3.70
CA MET A 69 1.15 0.16 4.50
C MET A 69 1.68 -0.41 5.80
N LEU A 70 2.68 -1.29 5.78
CA LEU A 70 3.18 -1.93 6.99
C LEU A 70 4.68 -1.68 7.15
N ASP A 71 5.11 -1.38 8.36
CA ASP A 71 6.51 -1.34 8.77
C ASP A 71 6.88 -2.61 9.56
N ASN A 72 8.16 -2.79 9.86
CA ASN A 72 8.64 -3.95 10.60
C ASN A 72 7.96 -4.11 11.97
N ASN A 73 7.60 -3.00 12.65
CA ASN A 73 6.98 -3.03 13.97
C ASN A 73 5.59 -3.67 13.91
N ILE A 74 4.79 -3.34 12.90
CA ILE A 74 3.47 -3.95 12.73
C ILE A 74 3.59 -5.41 12.32
N ILE A 75 4.53 -5.73 11.43
CA ILE A 75 4.73 -7.12 10.98
C ILE A 75 5.22 -8.01 12.14
N GLU A 76 6.04 -7.47 13.05
CA GLU A 76 6.50 -8.17 14.25
C GLU A 76 5.36 -8.53 15.21
N GLN A 77 4.24 -7.80 15.17
CA GLN A 77 3.06 -8.06 16.00
C GLN A 77 2.15 -9.16 15.43
N PHE A 78 2.50 -9.74 14.29
CA PHE A 78 1.74 -10.85 13.71
C PHE A 78 1.78 -12.05 14.67
N SER A 79 0.64 -12.75 14.81
CA SER A 79 0.54 -13.92 15.69
C SER A 79 1.62 -14.97 15.37
N GLU A 80 2.15 -15.59 16.42
CA GLU A 80 3.07 -16.73 16.30
C GLU A 80 2.41 -17.90 15.54
N ASP A 81 1.08 -18.04 15.63
CA ASP A 81 0.29 -19.10 14.98
C ASP A 81 0.20 -18.98 13.44
N ILE A 82 0.59 -17.83 12.86
CA ILE A 82 0.59 -17.67 11.40
C ILE A 82 1.69 -18.56 10.80
N GLU A 83 1.29 -19.50 9.96
CA GLU A 83 2.22 -20.39 9.26
C GLU A 83 3.14 -19.60 8.31
N ILE A 84 4.40 -20.02 8.23
CA ILE A 84 5.38 -19.49 7.28
C ILE A 84 5.73 -20.55 6.25
N ASN A 85 6.01 -20.12 5.02
CA ASN A 85 6.41 -21.01 3.93
C ASN A 85 7.84 -21.47 4.18
N THR A 86 8.05 -22.78 4.19
CA THR A 86 9.38 -23.41 4.33
C THR A 86 9.55 -24.46 3.25
N ASP A 87 10.77 -24.94 3.02
CA ASP A 87 11.03 -25.97 2.00
C ASP A 87 10.20 -27.24 2.25
N ASP A 88 10.00 -27.63 3.52
CA ASP A 88 9.20 -28.78 3.93
C ASP A 88 7.68 -28.48 4.01
N LEU A 89 7.29 -27.21 3.85
CA LEU A 89 5.90 -26.73 3.88
C LEU A 89 5.70 -25.60 2.86
N SER A 90 5.84 -25.94 1.58
CA SER A 90 5.70 -24.99 0.46
C SER A 90 4.22 -24.79 0.08
N TYR A 91 3.41 -24.28 1.01
CA TYR A 91 1.96 -24.14 0.82
C TYR A 91 1.56 -23.11 -0.26
N LEU A 92 2.52 -22.29 -0.73
CA LEU A 92 2.31 -21.35 -1.83
C LEU A 92 2.49 -21.98 -3.22
N GLU A 93 3.27 -23.06 -3.33
CA GLU A 93 3.51 -23.75 -4.61
C GLU A 93 2.29 -24.57 -5.06
N PHE A 94 1.52 -25.09 -4.10
CA PHE A 94 0.33 -25.87 -4.36
C PHE A 94 -0.90 -25.03 -4.06
N PHE A 95 -1.51 -24.47 -5.12
CA PHE A 95 -2.70 -23.65 -4.98
C PHE A 95 -3.82 -24.40 -4.25
N SER A 96 -4.23 -23.89 -3.09
CA SER A 96 -5.52 -24.24 -2.50
C SER A 96 -6.65 -23.66 -3.37
N PRO A 97 -7.74 -24.39 -3.67
CA PRO A 97 -8.89 -23.84 -4.39
C PRO A 97 -9.45 -22.54 -3.79
N SER A 98 -9.26 -22.33 -2.48
CA SER A 98 -9.67 -21.10 -1.79
C SER A 98 -8.88 -19.85 -2.22
N CYS A 99 -7.76 -19.98 -2.92
CA CYS A 99 -7.02 -18.83 -3.46
C CYS A 99 -7.82 -18.07 -4.53
N PHE A 100 -8.75 -18.75 -5.22
CA PHE A 100 -9.63 -18.16 -6.22
C PHE A 100 -10.85 -17.43 -5.63
N ASP A 101 -11.02 -17.43 -4.30
CA ASP A 101 -12.04 -16.61 -3.66
C ASP A 101 -11.75 -15.12 -3.94
N LYS A 102 -12.65 -14.49 -4.69
CA LYS A 102 -12.60 -13.07 -5.05
C LYS A 102 -12.56 -12.15 -3.84
N ASP A 103 -13.07 -12.58 -2.69
CA ASP A 103 -13.11 -11.78 -1.48
C ASP A 103 -11.73 -11.71 -0.80
N ASN A 104 -10.78 -12.59 -1.15
CA ASN A 104 -9.42 -12.58 -0.60
C ASN A 104 -8.73 -11.24 -0.83
N LEU A 105 -8.87 -10.66 -2.02
CA LEU A 105 -8.23 -9.38 -2.35
C LEU A 105 -8.75 -8.26 -1.43
N ASN A 106 -10.07 -8.18 -1.25
CA ASN A 106 -10.67 -7.15 -0.42
C ASN A 106 -10.34 -7.34 1.06
N LYS A 107 -10.30 -8.59 1.55
CA LYS A 107 -9.86 -8.90 2.91
C LYS A 107 -8.41 -8.45 3.13
N ASN A 108 -7.52 -8.68 2.17
CA ASN A 108 -6.10 -8.28 2.25
C ASN A 108 -5.93 -6.76 2.20
N ILE A 109 -6.61 -6.08 1.28
CA ILE A 109 -6.56 -4.61 1.18
C ILE A 109 -7.10 -3.97 2.45
N SER A 110 -8.23 -4.47 2.98
CA SER A 110 -8.81 -3.96 4.21
C SER A 110 -7.89 -4.16 5.42
N PHE A 111 -7.25 -5.33 5.50
CA PHE A 111 -6.23 -5.60 6.51
C PHE A 111 -5.08 -4.58 6.44
N LEU A 112 -4.52 -4.31 5.25
CA LEU A 112 -3.44 -3.32 5.07
C LEU A 112 -3.89 -1.91 5.46
N SER A 113 -5.10 -1.52 5.05
CA SER A 113 -5.67 -0.19 5.33
C SER A 113 -5.86 0.05 6.84
N GLN A 114 -6.38 -0.96 7.56
CA GLN A 114 -6.65 -0.89 9.00
C GLN A 114 -5.38 -0.90 9.85
N ASN A 115 -4.30 -1.51 9.35
CA ASN A 115 -3.04 -1.66 10.07
C ASN A 115 -1.95 -0.73 9.53
N ARG A 116 -2.32 0.40 8.92
CA ARG A 116 -1.35 1.31 8.31
C ARG A 116 -0.31 1.81 9.33
N ALA A 117 0.96 1.70 8.96
CA ALA A 117 2.11 2.20 9.70
C ALA A 117 2.09 3.73 9.88
N ASP A 118 2.63 4.17 11.00
CA ASP A 118 3.02 5.56 11.16
C ASP A 118 4.20 5.85 10.24
N ILE A 119 3.99 6.78 9.29
CA ILE A 119 4.99 7.14 8.28
C ILE A 119 6.31 7.57 8.92
N ASN A 120 6.28 8.22 10.09
CA ASN A 120 7.45 8.76 10.78
C ASN A 120 8.36 7.67 11.36
N ARG A 121 7.89 6.41 11.42
CA ARG A 121 8.73 5.28 11.82
C ARG A 121 9.68 4.85 10.71
N THR A 122 9.30 5.06 9.45
CA THR A 122 10.10 4.68 8.28
C THR A 122 10.79 5.89 7.66
N PHE A 123 10.10 7.02 7.57
CA PHE A 123 10.63 8.25 7.01
C PHE A 123 10.98 9.25 8.11
N ASN A 124 12.14 9.90 7.98
CA ASN A 124 12.54 11.06 8.76
C ASN A 124 12.77 12.27 7.84
N ASN A 125 12.99 13.46 8.41
CA ASN A 125 13.27 14.69 7.64
C ASN A 125 12.20 15.02 6.59
N ILE A 126 10.92 14.83 6.93
CA ILE A 126 9.79 15.22 6.07
C ILE A 126 9.57 16.73 6.22
N ASP A 127 9.99 17.50 5.22
CA ASP A 127 9.93 18.97 5.24
C ASP A 127 8.50 19.52 5.40
N ASP A 128 7.53 18.97 4.66
CA ASP A 128 6.13 19.37 4.73
C ASP A 128 5.26 18.23 5.28
N SER A 129 5.20 18.14 6.60
CA SER A 129 4.42 17.13 7.30
C SER A 129 2.91 17.26 7.05
N GLU A 130 2.37 18.47 6.86
CA GLU A 130 0.95 18.66 6.53
C GLU A 130 0.61 18.11 5.15
N LYS A 131 1.50 18.33 4.17
CA LYS A 131 1.38 17.72 2.85
C LYS A 131 1.45 16.22 2.91
N MET A 132 2.39 15.65 3.67
CA MET A 132 2.44 14.20 3.88
C MET A 132 1.12 13.67 4.44
N GLN A 133 0.52 14.35 5.43
CA GLN A 133 -0.78 13.96 5.97
C GLN A 133 -1.89 14.02 4.90
N ARG A 134 -1.94 15.06 4.06
CA ARG A 134 -2.88 15.10 2.92
C ARG A 134 -2.67 13.90 1.98
N PHE A 135 -1.42 13.52 1.71
CA PHE A 135 -1.12 12.35 0.87
C PHE A 135 -1.59 11.04 1.49
N ILE A 136 -1.36 10.84 2.79
CA ILE A 136 -1.83 9.67 3.53
C ILE A 136 -3.37 9.62 3.55
N GLU A 137 -4.03 10.73 3.87
CA GLU A 137 -5.49 10.81 3.90
C GLU A 137 -6.11 10.56 2.51
N GLY A 138 -5.58 11.21 1.47
CA GLY A 138 -6.01 10.94 0.11
C GLY A 138 -5.83 9.48 -0.27
N ASN A 139 -4.73 8.86 0.12
CA ASN A 139 -4.46 7.45 -0.16
C ASN A 139 -5.42 6.52 0.61
N ARG A 140 -5.84 6.85 1.84
CA ARG A 140 -6.88 6.11 2.59
C ARG A 140 -8.21 6.08 1.82
N TYR A 141 -8.67 7.23 1.33
CA TYR A 141 -9.90 7.30 0.53
C TYR A 141 -9.77 6.57 -0.80
N PHE A 142 -8.60 6.65 -1.42
CA PHE A 142 -8.31 5.90 -2.65
C PHE A 142 -8.36 4.39 -2.44
N ILE A 143 -7.75 3.84 -1.39
CA ILE A 143 -7.82 2.40 -1.07
C ILE A 143 -9.26 1.96 -0.86
N LYS A 144 -10.03 2.74 -0.10
CA LYS A 144 -11.45 2.46 0.13
C LYS A 144 -12.26 2.49 -1.17
N SER A 145 -11.90 3.38 -2.11
CA SER A 145 -12.47 3.37 -3.45
C SER A 145 -12.17 2.09 -4.21
N VAL A 146 -10.93 1.59 -4.13
CA VAL A 146 -10.53 0.31 -4.74
C VAL A 146 -11.32 -0.85 -4.16
N GLU A 147 -11.50 -0.92 -2.83
CA GLU A 147 -12.35 -1.94 -2.18
C GLU A 147 -13.79 -1.94 -2.75
N PHE A 148 -14.42 -0.76 -2.81
CA PHE A 148 -15.76 -0.63 -3.40
C PHE A 148 -15.78 -0.99 -4.89
N PHE A 149 -14.73 -0.66 -5.64
CA PHE A 149 -14.64 -1.00 -7.06
C PHE A 149 -14.62 -2.52 -7.26
N GLN A 150 -13.81 -3.23 -6.48
CA GLN A 150 -13.70 -4.69 -6.52
C GLN A 150 -15.01 -5.38 -6.11
N ASN A 151 -15.78 -4.78 -5.20
CA ASN A 151 -17.13 -5.25 -4.83
C ASN A 151 -18.22 -4.93 -5.86
N GLY A 152 -17.90 -4.21 -6.94
CA GLY A 152 -18.87 -3.77 -7.94
C GLY A 152 -19.70 -2.54 -7.54
N GLU A 153 -19.38 -1.92 -6.40
CA GLU A 153 -20.09 -0.77 -5.82
C GLU A 153 -19.62 0.56 -6.46
N LYS A 154 -19.76 0.68 -7.79
CA LYS A 154 -19.19 1.76 -8.60
C LYS A 154 -19.47 3.17 -8.08
N GLN A 155 -20.70 3.44 -7.60
CA GLN A 155 -21.05 4.77 -7.10
C GLN A 155 -20.34 5.11 -5.79
N LYS A 156 -20.22 4.16 -4.86
CA LYS A 156 -19.49 4.37 -3.60
C LYS A 156 -18.01 4.56 -3.90
N SER A 157 -17.47 3.73 -4.79
CA SER A 157 -16.10 3.84 -5.28
C SER A 157 -15.79 5.23 -5.86
N LEU A 158 -16.63 5.74 -6.77
CA LEU A 158 -16.50 7.10 -7.31
C LEU A 158 -16.58 8.18 -6.23
N ASN A 159 -17.48 8.03 -5.27
CA ASN A 159 -17.62 8.99 -4.17
C ASN A 159 -16.35 9.07 -3.31
N GLU A 160 -15.75 7.93 -2.98
CA GLU A 160 -14.49 7.90 -2.21
C GLU A 160 -13.32 8.50 -3.01
N LEU A 161 -13.22 8.23 -4.32
CA LEU A 161 -12.21 8.87 -5.18
C LEU A 161 -12.38 10.39 -5.24
N ARG A 162 -13.62 10.90 -5.32
CA ARG A 162 -13.90 12.33 -5.25
C ARG A 162 -13.51 12.92 -3.89
N THR A 163 -13.68 12.17 -2.80
CA THR A 163 -13.20 12.59 -1.48
C THR A 163 -11.68 12.61 -1.43
N ALA A 164 -10.99 11.60 -1.97
CA ALA A 164 -9.53 11.56 -2.10
C ALA A 164 -8.99 12.81 -2.82
N VAL A 165 -9.65 13.21 -3.90
CA VAL A 165 -9.36 14.44 -4.64
C VAL A 165 -9.54 15.71 -3.82
N LYS A 166 -10.58 15.78 -2.96
CA LYS A 166 -10.85 16.96 -2.12
C LYS A 166 -9.81 17.12 -1.02
N VAL A 167 -9.41 16.02 -0.38
CA VAL A 167 -8.45 16.04 0.73
C VAL A 167 -7.00 16.16 0.23
N ASN A 168 -6.70 15.66 -0.96
CA ASN A 168 -5.41 15.78 -1.61
C ASN A 168 -5.55 16.25 -3.06
N PRO A 169 -5.76 17.55 -3.27
CA PRO A 169 -5.90 18.11 -4.61
C PRO A 169 -4.61 18.10 -5.43
N GLU A 170 -3.45 17.93 -4.78
CA GLU A 170 -2.12 17.89 -5.40
C GLU A 170 -1.83 16.56 -6.09
N ASN A 171 -2.51 15.49 -5.70
CA ASN A 171 -2.38 14.19 -6.34
C ASN A 171 -3.10 14.17 -7.70
N GLN A 172 -2.34 13.94 -8.76
CA GLN A 172 -2.81 13.95 -10.14
C GLN A 172 -3.39 12.59 -10.58
N GLU A 173 -3.11 11.51 -9.85
CA GLU A 173 -3.61 10.17 -10.15
C GLU A 173 -5.13 10.09 -9.92
N TYR A 174 -5.65 10.61 -8.80
CA TYR A 174 -7.07 10.43 -8.48
C TYR A 174 -8.02 11.02 -9.54
N PRO A 175 -7.82 12.26 -10.04
CA PRO A 175 -8.61 12.80 -11.14
C PRO A 175 -8.45 12.00 -12.44
N PHE A 176 -7.25 11.50 -12.72
CA PHE A 176 -6.99 10.64 -13.87
C PHE A 176 -7.81 9.34 -13.77
N LEU A 177 -7.82 8.68 -12.60
CA LEU A 177 -8.58 7.47 -12.35
C LEU A 177 -10.10 7.69 -12.44
N ILE A 178 -10.60 8.84 -11.97
CA ILE A 178 -12.02 9.21 -12.13
C ILE A 178 -12.38 9.27 -13.62
N LYS A 179 -11.56 9.93 -14.43
CA LYS A 179 -11.77 10.01 -15.88
C LYS A 179 -11.66 8.65 -16.54
N PHE A 180 -10.65 7.86 -16.18
CA PHE A 180 -10.35 6.57 -16.79
C PHE A 180 -11.42 5.51 -16.49
N TYR A 181 -11.85 5.36 -15.23
CA TYR A 181 -12.78 4.31 -14.83
C TYR A 181 -14.25 4.67 -14.98
N TYR A 182 -14.61 5.96 -14.94
CA TYR A 182 -16.01 6.40 -14.90
C TYR A 182 -16.40 7.35 -16.03
N GLY A 183 -15.46 7.88 -16.80
CA GLY A 183 -15.77 8.77 -17.93
C GLY A 183 -16.38 10.13 -17.53
N VAL A 184 -16.21 10.54 -16.27
CA VAL A 184 -16.76 11.80 -15.73
C VAL A 184 -15.63 12.76 -15.31
N PRO A 185 -15.89 14.08 -15.26
CA PRO A 185 -14.91 15.04 -14.74
C PRO A 185 -14.69 14.90 -13.22
N LYS A 186 -13.57 15.49 -12.75
CA LYS A 186 -13.10 15.56 -11.35
C LYS A 186 -14.18 16.06 -10.39
#